data_AF-A0A845M105-F1
#
_entry.id   AF-A0A845M105-F1
#
_cell.length_a   1.000
_cell.length_b   1.000
_cell.length_c   1.000
_cell.angle_alpha   90.00
_cell.angle_beta   90.00
_cell.angle_gamma   90.00
#
_symmetry.space_group_name_H-M   'P 1'
#
loop_
_entity.id
_entity.type
_entity.pdbx_description
1 polymer ?
#
loop_
_entity_poly.entity_id
_entity_poly.type
_entity_poly.pdbx_seq_one_letter_code
_entity_poly.pdbx_strand_id
1 'polypeptide(L)'
;MKIPSEIAAPLRNLSKEDQTSLLVKAGLQIKPRSVRGSSAGRFYCHDCGLPRAAIAKLRDLGHGEKIMTGSGANSGRWYFPLEILEMAAREAERRGA
;
A
#
# COMPACT_ATOMS: atom_id res chain seq x y z
N MET A 1 5.99 7.31 -14.68
CA MET A 1 5.77 6.82 -13.29
C MET A 1 4.31 6.41 -13.22
N LYS A 2 3.97 5.17 -12.86
CA LYS A 2 2.56 4.75 -12.76
C LYS A 2 1.90 5.43 -11.55
N ILE A 3 0.66 5.89 -11.69
CA ILE A 3 -0.06 6.54 -10.61
C ILE A 3 -0.55 5.45 -9.63
N PRO A 4 -0.33 5.56 -8.30
CA PRO A 4 -0.75 4.52 -7.36
C PRO A 4 -2.23 4.12 -7.45
N SER A 5 -3.11 5.06 -7.75
CA SER A 5 -4.53 4.79 -7.96
C SER A 5 -4.83 3.93 -9.19
N GLU A 6 -4.02 4.01 -10.25
CA GLU A 6 -4.11 3.15 -11.43
C GLU A 6 -3.62 1.73 -11.12
N ILE A 7 -2.52 1.61 -10.37
CA ILE A 7 -2.02 0.30 -9.92
C ILE A 7 -3.06 -0.39 -9.04
N ALA A 8 -3.79 0.35 -8.22
CA ALA A 8 -4.83 -0.19 -7.36
C ALA A 8 -6.11 -0.64 -8.13
N ALA A 9 -6.27 -0.29 -9.41
CA ALA A 9 -7.52 -0.52 -10.14
C ALA A 9 -7.98 -2.00 -10.15
N PRO A 10 -7.11 -3.00 -10.41
CA PRO A 10 -7.51 -4.42 -10.39
C PRO A 10 -7.98 -4.90 -9.00
N LEU A 11 -7.51 -4.27 -7.93
CA LEU A 11 -7.93 -4.62 -6.57
C LEU A 11 -9.35 -4.12 -6.28
N ARG A 12 -9.81 -3.04 -6.93
CA ARG A 12 -11.12 -2.43 -6.62
C ARG A 12 -12.31 -3.32 -6.99
N ASN A 13 -12.13 -4.24 -7.93
CA ASN A 13 -13.15 -5.19 -8.37
C ASN A 13 -13.30 -6.38 -7.40
N LEU A 14 -12.35 -6.55 -6.47
CA LEU A 14 -12.37 -7.62 -5.49
C LEU A 14 -13.16 -7.26 -4.23
N SER A 15 -13.59 -8.29 -3.50
CA SER A 15 -14.15 -8.10 -2.16
C SER A 15 -13.13 -7.42 -1.23
N LYS A 16 -13.59 -6.68 -0.21
CA LYS A 16 -12.68 -6.04 0.76
C LYS A 16 -11.78 -7.06 1.49
N GLU A 17 -12.27 -8.27 1.67
CA GLU A 17 -11.53 -9.38 2.27
C GLU A 17 -10.40 -9.85 1.35
N ASP A 18 -10.69 -10.07 0.06
CA ASP A 18 -9.69 -10.45 -0.94
C ASP A 18 -8.64 -9.36 -1.14
N GLN A 19 -9.07 -8.10 -1.23
CA GLN A 19 -8.16 -6.94 -1.27
C GLN A 19 -7.19 -6.97 -0.09
N THR A 20 -7.72 -7.18 1.12
CA THR A 20 -6.93 -7.23 2.35
C THR A 20 -5.96 -8.42 2.33
N SER A 21 -6.44 -9.61 1.94
CA SER A 21 -5.65 -10.83 1.86
C SER A 21 -4.48 -10.68 0.88
N LEU A 22 -4.73 -10.16 -0.33
CA LEU A 22 -3.70 -9.95 -1.34
C LEU A 22 -2.64 -8.95 -0.91
N LEU A 23 -3.05 -7.80 -0.34
CA LEU A 23 -2.12 -6.79 0.16
C LEU A 23 -1.24 -7.34 1.29
N VAL A 24 -1.82 -8.09 2.23
CA VAL A 24 -1.07 -8.70 3.33
C VAL A 24 -0.11 -9.76 2.82
N LYS A 25 -0.56 -10.62 1.89
CA LYS A 25 0.30 -11.64 1.26
C LYS A 25 1.46 -11.01 0.49
N ALA A 26 1.24 -9.88 -0.17
CA ALA A 26 2.29 -9.10 -0.81
C ALA A 26 3.25 -8.47 0.22
N GLY A 27 2.72 -7.89 1.30
CA GLY A 27 3.51 -7.34 2.41
C GLY A 27 4.48 -8.36 3.00
N LEU A 28 4.00 -9.59 3.29
CA LEU A 28 4.82 -10.67 3.83
C LEU A 28 6.01 -11.09 2.93
N GLN A 29 5.97 -10.78 1.63
CA GLN A 29 7.04 -11.10 0.68
C GLN A 29 8.07 -9.98 0.54
N ILE A 30 7.77 -8.79 1.06
CA ILE A 30 8.63 -7.61 0.97
C ILE A 30 9.28 -7.40 2.33
N LYS A 31 10.59 -7.12 2.35
CA LYS A 31 11.25 -6.79 3.61
C LYS A 31 10.79 -5.40 4.10
N PRO A 32 10.36 -5.26 5.38
CA PRO A 32 10.17 -3.95 5.97
C PRO A 32 11.46 -3.13 5.85
N ARG A 33 11.33 -1.87 5.44
CA ARG A 33 12.46 -0.94 5.35
C ARG A 33 12.00 0.43 5.77
N SER A 34 12.84 1.14 6.53
CA SER A 34 12.59 2.55 6.83
C SER A 34 12.91 3.37 5.59
N VAL A 35 12.12 4.40 5.41
CA VAL A 35 12.04 5.15 4.19
C VAL A 35 12.04 6.63 4.59
N ARG A 36 13.22 7.12 5.00
CA ARG A 36 13.55 8.50 5.47
C ARG A 36 12.75 9.64 4.80
N GLY A 37 11.50 9.87 5.21
CA GLY A 37 10.70 11.06 4.86
C GLY A 37 10.37 11.35 3.38
N SER A 38 10.57 10.45 2.41
CA SER A 38 10.35 10.74 0.97
C SER A 38 9.18 9.98 0.33
N SER A 39 8.12 10.62 -0.17
CA SER A 39 6.99 9.88 -0.76
C SER A 39 7.30 9.09 -2.05
N ALA A 40 8.50 9.23 -2.62
CA ALA A 40 8.90 8.50 -3.83
C ALA A 40 8.88 6.97 -3.63
N GLY A 41 8.30 6.26 -4.60
CA GLY A 41 8.17 4.80 -4.57
C GLY A 41 7.21 4.29 -3.49
N ARG A 42 6.22 5.09 -3.11
CA ARG A 42 5.25 4.75 -2.06
C ARG A 42 3.83 5.05 -2.50
N PHE A 43 2.88 4.47 -1.78
CA PHE A 43 1.48 4.79 -1.92
C PHE A 43 0.87 5.19 -0.58
N TYR A 44 -0.15 6.04 -0.64
CA TYR A 44 -1.05 6.32 0.46
C TYR A 44 -2.33 5.52 0.22
N CYS A 45 -2.67 4.61 1.15
CA CYS A 45 -3.76 3.65 0.94
C CYS A 45 -5.13 4.31 0.69
N HIS A 46 -5.37 5.49 1.25
CA HIS A 46 -6.63 6.22 1.04
C HIS A 46 -6.76 6.72 -0.40
N ASP A 47 -5.68 7.20 -1.03
CA ASP A 47 -5.69 7.62 -2.44
C ASP A 47 -5.96 6.43 -3.38
N CYS A 48 -5.68 5.22 -2.90
CA CYS A 48 -5.87 3.99 -3.65
C CYS A 48 -7.27 3.37 -3.45
N GLY A 49 -8.05 3.84 -2.47
CA GLY A 49 -9.37 3.30 -2.13
C GLY A 49 -9.33 1.95 -1.40
N LEU A 50 -8.24 1.65 -0.70
CA LEU A 50 -8.01 0.32 -0.10
C LEU A 50 -8.65 0.18 1.29
N PRO A 51 -8.95 -1.06 1.74
CA PRO A 51 -9.66 -1.28 3.01
C PRO A 51 -8.80 -0.90 4.22
N ARG A 52 -9.41 -0.26 5.23
CA ARG A 52 -8.74 0.09 6.51
C ARG A 52 -8.10 -1.11 7.21
N ALA A 53 -8.70 -2.31 7.08
CA ALA A 53 -8.17 -3.54 7.66
C ALA A 53 -6.80 -3.92 7.06
N ALA A 54 -6.61 -3.75 5.75
CA ALA A 54 -5.33 -3.97 5.09
C ALA A 54 -4.26 -3.02 5.62
N ILE A 55 -4.62 -1.75 5.82
CA ILE A 55 -3.72 -0.72 6.38
C ILE A 55 -3.25 -1.11 7.77
N ALA A 56 -4.16 -1.54 8.65
CA ALA A 56 -3.81 -1.97 10.00
C ALA A 56 -2.81 -3.14 9.97
N LYS A 57 -3.12 -4.19 9.20
CA LYS A 57 -2.23 -5.36 9.08
C LYS A 57 -0.86 -5.02 8.50
N LEU A 58 -0.80 -4.19 7.46
CA LEU A 58 0.48 -3.75 6.88
C LEU A 58 1.32 -2.92 7.85
N ARG A 59 0.67 -2.14 8.73
CA ARG A 59 1.35 -1.41 9.81
C ARG A 59 1.90 -2.37 10.86
N ASP A 60 1.12 -3.36 11.27
CA ASP A 60 1.55 -4.37 12.24
C ASP A 60 2.74 -5.20 11.72
N LEU A 61 2.82 -5.40 10.40
CA LEU A 61 3.96 -6.01 9.70
C LEU A 61 5.18 -5.08 9.54
N GLY A 62 5.09 -3.80 9.96
CA GLY A 62 6.19 -2.85 9.89
C GLY A 62 6.40 -2.18 8.52
N HIS A 63 5.43 -2.27 7.60
CA HIS A 63 5.53 -1.63 6.28
C HIS A 63 5.05 -0.18 6.24
N GLY A 64 4.39 0.30 7.30
CA GLY A 64 3.90 1.66 7.37
C GLY A 64 4.96 2.62 7.91
N GLU A 65 5.16 3.76 7.26
CA GLU A 65 5.92 4.88 7.82
C GLU A 65 5.14 6.19 7.66
N LYS A 66 5.13 7.02 8.70
CA LYS A 66 4.61 8.39 8.61
C LYS A 66 5.70 9.28 8.03
N ILE A 67 5.38 9.99 6.95
CA ILE A 67 6.30 10.97 6.38
C ILE A 67 6.16 12.29 7.14
N MET A 68 7.29 12.88 7.53
CA MET A 68 7.36 14.24 8.03
C MET A 68 7.30 15.21 6.85
N THR A 69 6.53 16.29 6.96
CA THR A 69 6.51 17.37 5.99
C THR A 69 7.85 18.12 6.01
N GLY A 70 8.11 18.94 4.98
CA GLY A 70 9.32 19.79 4.95
C GLY A 70 9.43 20.76 6.13
N SER A 71 8.31 21.08 6.80
CA SER A 71 8.26 21.87 8.03
C SER A 71 8.53 21.06 9.31
N GLY A 72 8.85 19.77 9.20
CA GLY A 72 9.04 18.89 10.36
C GLY A 72 7.73 18.51 11.08
N ALA A 73 6.57 18.83 10.50
CA ALA A 73 5.28 18.38 11.03
C ALA A 73 4.97 16.96 10.55
N ASN A 74 4.29 16.17 11.38
CA ASN A 74 3.84 14.85 10.96
C ASN A 74 2.70 15.01 9.92
N SER A 75 2.85 14.44 8.72
CA SER A 75 1.80 14.52 7.69
C SER A 75 0.47 13.88 8.11
N GLY A 76 0.46 13.07 9.19
CA GLY A 76 -0.69 12.29 9.64
C GLY A 76 -1.02 11.11 8.70
N ARG A 77 -0.31 10.99 7.57
CA ARG A 77 -0.54 9.98 6.54
C ARG A 77 0.48 8.85 6.67
N TRP A 78 -0.02 7.63 6.61
CA TRP A 78 0.81 6.43 6.56
C TRP A 78 1.11 6.08 5.11
N TYR A 79 2.39 6.00 4.78
CA TYR A 79 2.86 5.59 3.47
C TYR A 79 3.41 4.17 3.53
N PHE A 80 3.26 3.45 2.42
CA PHE A 80 3.65 2.05 2.29
C PHE A 80 4.46 1.85 1.01
N PRO A 81 5.38 0.87 0.96
CA PRO A 81 6.15 0.57 -0.24
C PRO A 81 5.25 0.27 -1.46
N LEU A 82 5.47 0.95 -2.58
CA LEU A 82 4.67 0.77 -3.80
C LEU A 82 4.70 -0.68 -4.32
N GLU A 83 5.81 -1.39 -4.11
CA GLU A 83 5.99 -2.81 -4.46
C GLU A 83 4.86 -3.71 -3.92
N ILE A 84 4.34 -3.42 -2.71
CA ILE A 84 3.23 -4.18 -2.12
C ILE A 84 1.98 -4.06 -3.00
N LEU A 85 1.70 -2.83 -3.46
CA LEU A 85 0.54 -2.53 -4.29
C LEU A 85 0.69 -3.16 -5.69
N GLU A 86 1.89 -3.07 -6.28
CA GLU A 86 2.19 -3.66 -7.59
C GLU A 86 2.07 -5.19 -7.58
N MET A 87 2.56 -5.86 -6.53
CA MET A 87 2.44 -7.31 -6.38
C MET A 87 0.98 -7.73 -6.17
N ALA A 88 0.25 -7.03 -5.32
CA ALA A 88 -1.16 -7.34 -5.07
C ALA A 88 -2.02 -7.14 -6.33
N ALA A 89 -1.79 -6.05 -7.07
CA ALA A 89 -2.50 -5.77 -8.33
C ALA A 89 -2.22 -6.84 -9.40
N ARG A 90 -0.96 -7.24 -9.57
CA ARG A 90 -0.59 -8.30 -10.51
C ARG A 90 -1.26 -9.63 -10.18
N GLU A 91 -1.33 -9.97 -8.91
CA GLU A 91 -2.02 -11.19 -8.46
C GLU A 91 -3.54 -11.09 -8.66
N ALA A 92 -4.14 -9.91 -8.51
CA ALA A 92 -5.55 -9.69 -8.81
C ALA A 92 -5.85 -9.87 -10.32
N GLU A 93 -5.04 -9.28 -11.20
CA GLU A 93 -5.16 -9.46 -12.65
C GLU A 93 -5.04 -10.94 -13.05
N ARG A 94 -4.11 -11.67 -12.42
CA ARG A 94 -3.91 -13.12 -12.66
C ARG A 94 -5.13 -13.97 -12.28
N ARG A 95 -6.00 -13.46 -11.39
CA ARG A 95 -7.24 -14.11 -10.96
C ARG A 95 -8.45 -13.72 -11.82
N GLY A 96 -8.27 -12.86 -12.82
CA GLY A 96 -9.35 -12.38 -13.68
C GLY A 96 -10.19 -11.26 -13.06
N ALA A 97 -9.61 -10.48 -12.14
CA ALA A 97 -10.22 -9.30 -11.54
C ALA A 97 -10.18 -8.07 -12.45
#